data_AF-A0A943XKA9-F1
#
_entry.id   AF-A0A943XKA9-F1
#
_cell.length_a   1.000
_cell.length_b   1.000
_cell.length_c   1.000
_cell.angle_alpha   90.00
_cell.angle_beta   90.00
_cell.angle_gamma   90.00
#
_symmetry.space_group_name_H-M   'P 1'
#
loop_
_entity.id
_entity.type
_entity.pdbx_description
1 polymer ?
#
loop_
_entity_poly.entity_id
_entity_poly.type
_entity_poly.pdbx_seq_one_letter_code
_entity_poly.pdbx_strand_id
1 'polypeptide(L)'
;MNPDAYLEALHQVPVREEATVQAAARLLQTLVNNLVNLEYNQSSNSSLVSALEENISKAADLIDEINGESLALDKIESKQKILSLNASIEAARAGEFGRGFAVVASEFGKLAVNSGEINKSIKTSLKSLTSVINELEEQSK
;
A
#
# COMPACT_ATOMS: atom_id res chain seq x y z
N MET A 1 -19.09 -55.68 -43.73
CA MET A 1 -18.99 -54.23 -43.99
C MET A 1 -19.48 -54.03 -45.41
N ASN A 2 -20.59 -53.30 -45.62
CA ASN A 2 -21.15 -53.08 -46.95
C ASN A 2 -20.32 -51.97 -47.67
N PRO A 3 -19.58 -52.28 -48.75
CA PRO A 3 -18.72 -51.32 -49.44
C PRO A 3 -19.50 -50.12 -50.00
N ASP A 4 -20.74 -50.34 -50.44
CA ASP A 4 -21.57 -49.30 -51.04
C ASP A 4 -22.02 -48.27 -50.00
N ALA A 5 -22.28 -48.71 -48.77
CA ALA A 5 -22.59 -47.81 -47.64
C ALA A 5 -21.39 -46.93 -47.24
N TYR A 6 -20.16 -47.38 -47.48
CA TYR A 6 -18.95 -46.61 -47.21
C TYR A 6 -18.71 -45.55 -48.30
N LEU A 7 -18.97 -45.89 -49.57
CA LEU A 7 -18.90 -44.97 -50.70
C LEU A 7 -19.97 -43.87 -50.62
N GLU A 8 -21.19 -44.22 -50.21
CA GLU A 8 -22.29 -43.26 -50.02
C GLU A 8 -22.00 -42.28 -48.87
N ALA A 9 -21.39 -42.77 -47.78
CA ALA A 9 -20.95 -41.93 -46.67
C ALA A 9 -19.84 -40.93 -47.06
N LEU A 10 -18.91 -41.33 -47.95
CA LEU A 10 -17.86 -40.44 -48.47
C LEU A 10 -18.43 -39.27 -49.29
N HIS A 11 -19.54 -39.48 -50.00
CA HIS A 11 -20.22 -38.44 -50.77
C HIS A 11 -21.03 -37.47 -49.90
N GLN A 12 -21.37 -37.84 -48.67
CA GLN A 12 -22.07 -36.97 -47.70
C GLN A 12 -21.11 -36.05 -46.92
N VAL A 13 -19.80 -36.31 -46.96
CA VAL A 13 -18.79 -35.43 -46.37
C VAL A 13 -18.38 -34.40 -47.42
N PRO A 14 -18.80 -33.13 -47.32
CA PRO A 14 -18.43 -32.11 -48.29
C PRO A 14 -16.90 -31.94 -48.30
N VAL A 15 -16.25 -32.24 -49.43
CA VAL A 15 -14.81 -32.00 -49.63
C VAL A 15 -14.60 -30.49 -49.69
N ARG A 16 -14.10 -29.92 -48.60
CA ARG A 16 -13.72 -28.50 -48.55
C ARG A 16 -12.42 -28.29 -49.29
N GLU A 17 -12.33 -27.18 -50.03
CA GLU A 17 -11.07 -26.80 -50.67
C GLU A 17 -9.94 -26.69 -49.63
N GLU A 18 -8.75 -27.16 -49.97
CA GLU A 18 -7.58 -27.18 -49.10
C GLU A 18 -7.29 -25.79 -48.49
N ALA A 19 -7.48 -24.73 -49.29
CA ALA A 19 -7.35 -23.34 -48.84
C ALA A 19 -8.26 -23.00 -47.65
N THR A 20 -9.49 -23.53 -47.64
CA THR A 20 -10.45 -23.32 -46.54
C THR A 20 -10.01 -24.04 -45.27
N VAL A 21 -9.49 -25.26 -45.40
CA VAL A 21 -8.97 -26.04 -44.28
C VAL A 21 -7.73 -25.37 -43.68
N GLN A 22 -6.80 -24.89 -44.52
CA GLN A 22 -5.61 -24.17 -44.07
C GLN A 22 -5.96 -22.83 -43.39
N ALA A 23 -6.94 -22.08 -43.92
CA ALA A 23 -7.40 -20.84 -43.30
C ALA A 23 -8.02 -21.09 -41.92
N ALA A 24 -8.85 -22.13 -41.78
CA ALA A 24 -9.42 -22.53 -40.49
C ALA A 24 -8.34 -22.97 -39.49
N ALA A 25 -7.33 -23.73 -39.94
CA ALA A 25 -6.21 -24.14 -39.10
C ALA A 25 -5.39 -22.94 -38.60
N ARG A 26 -5.14 -21.95 -39.46
CA ARG A 26 -4.46 -20.70 -39.06
C ARG A 26 -5.26 -19.89 -38.04
N LEU A 27 -6.58 -19.78 -38.24
CA LEU A 27 -7.46 -19.11 -37.27
C LEU A 27 -7.44 -19.84 -35.93
N LEU A 28 -7.52 -21.16 -35.93
CA LEU A 28 -7.45 -21.96 -34.71
C LEU A 28 -6.11 -21.79 -34.00
N GLN A 29 -4.99 -21.80 -34.74
CA GLN A 29 -3.66 -21.54 -34.17
C GLN A 29 -3.59 -20.18 -33.48
N THR A 30 -4.13 -19.12 -34.11
CA THR A 30 -4.19 -17.78 -33.53
C THR A 30 -5.07 -17.75 -32.28
N LEU A 31 -6.23 -18.41 -32.30
CA LEU A 31 -7.13 -18.48 -31.15
C LEU A 31 -6.48 -19.20 -29.96
N VAL A 32 -5.80 -20.32 -30.19
CA VAL A 32 -5.09 -21.05 -29.15
C VAL A 32 -3.96 -20.20 -28.56
N ASN A 33 -3.16 -19.54 -29.40
CA ASN A 33 -2.11 -18.64 -28.92
C ASN A 33 -2.68 -17.49 -28.08
N ASN A 34 -3.78 -16.88 -28.51
CA ASN A 34 -4.43 -15.81 -27.76
C ASN A 34 -5.00 -16.30 -26.43
N LEU A 35 -5.60 -17.50 -26.40
CA LEU A 35 -6.12 -18.09 -25.17
C LEU A 35 -5.01 -18.37 -24.17
N VAL A 36 -3.91 -18.98 -24.61
CA VAL A 36 -2.73 -19.24 -23.76
C VAL A 36 -2.17 -17.93 -23.20
N ASN A 37 -2.07 -16.88 -24.02
CA ASN A 37 -1.62 -15.57 -23.56
C ASN A 37 -2.59 -14.92 -22.57
N LEU A 38 -3.90 -15.06 -22.77
CA LEU A 38 -4.91 -14.57 -21.83
C LEU A 38 -4.80 -15.26 -20.47
N GLU A 39 -4.73 -16.59 -20.46
CA GLU A 39 -4.56 -17.40 -19.23
C GLU A 39 -3.27 -17.02 -18.49
N TYR A 40 -2.16 -16.87 -19.23
CA TYR A 40 -0.89 -16.44 -18.66
C TYR A 40 -0.98 -15.05 -18.03
N ASN A 41 -1.55 -14.08 -18.74
CA ASN A 41 -1.74 -12.72 -18.23
C ASN A 41 -2.68 -12.69 -17.02
N GLN A 42 -3.73 -13.53 -17.03
CA GLN A 42 -4.67 -13.63 -15.91
C GLN A 42 -3.99 -14.18 -14.65
N SER A 43 -3.20 -15.27 -14.78
CA SER A 43 -2.44 -15.82 -13.66
C SER A 43 -1.39 -14.84 -13.14
N SER A 44 -0.70 -14.13 -14.05
CA SER A 44 0.29 -13.10 -13.69
C SER A 44 -0.38 -11.95 -12.93
N ASN A 45 -1.50 -11.43 -13.44
CA ASN A 45 -2.24 -10.35 -12.79
C ASN A 45 -2.77 -10.77 -11.43
N SER A 46 -3.29 -11.99 -11.28
CA SER A 46 -3.74 -12.51 -9.99
C SER A 46 -2.60 -12.51 -8.96
N SER A 47 -1.39 -12.90 -9.36
CA SER A 47 -0.23 -12.90 -8.48
C SER A 47 0.19 -11.48 -8.08
N LEU A 48 0.10 -10.53 -9.02
CA LEU A 48 0.38 -9.11 -8.75
C LEU A 48 -0.63 -8.50 -7.78
N VAL A 49 -1.92 -8.82 -7.93
CA VAL A 49 -2.98 -8.37 -7.00
C VAL A 49 -2.73 -8.91 -5.59
N SER A 50 -2.44 -10.21 -5.44
CA SER A 50 -2.14 -10.77 -4.12
C SER A 50 -0.90 -10.14 -3.46
N ALA A 51 0.15 -9.87 -4.24
CA ALA A 51 1.33 -9.17 -3.74
C ALA A 51 1.02 -7.72 -3.35
N LEU A 52 0.12 -7.04 -4.08
CA LEU A 52 -0.33 -5.71 -3.75
C LEU A 52 -1.11 -5.70 -2.42
N GLU A 53 -2.06 -6.62 -2.24
CA GLU A 53 -2.82 -6.78 -0.99
C GLU A 53 -1.89 -6.99 0.22
N GLU A 54 -0.88 -7.86 0.08
CA GLU A 54 0.10 -8.10 1.15
C GLU A 54 0.88 -6.83 1.50
N ASN A 55 1.30 -6.05 0.50
CA ASN A 55 2.04 -4.81 0.74
C ASN A 55 1.16 -3.70 1.33
N ILE A 56 -0.11 -3.61 0.93
CA ILE A 56 -1.08 -2.68 1.52
C ILE A 56 -1.27 -3.00 3.01
N SER A 57 -1.48 -4.26 3.35
CA SER A 57 -1.61 -4.70 4.75
C SER A 57 -0.36 -4.36 5.57
N LYS A 58 0.84 -4.64 5.04
CA LYS A 58 2.10 -4.27 5.73
C LYS A 58 2.25 -2.77 5.92
N ALA A 59 1.83 -1.97 4.94
CA ALA A 59 1.87 -0.52 5.05
C ALA A 59 0.90 0.00 6.12
N ALA A 60 -0.30 -0.61 6.23
CA ALA A 60 -1.26 -0.31 7.29
C ALA A 60 -0.66 -0.59 8.69
N ASP A 61 -0.04 -1.76 8.88
CA ASP A 61 0.60 -2.13 10.14
C ASP A 61 1.70 -1.14 10.56
N LEU A 62 2.54 -0.73 9.60
CA LEU A 62 3.59 0.27 9.85
C LEU A 62 3.02 1.64 10.21
N ILE A 63 1.92 2.07 9.59
CA ILE A 63 1.25 3.33 9.92
C ILE A 63 0.73 3.29 11.36
N ASP A 64 0.15 2.16 11.78
CA ASP A 64 -0.35 1.97 13.14
C ASP A 64 0.79 1.98 14.18
N GLU A 65 1.92 1.36 13.87
CA GLU A 65 3.13 1.42 14.70
C GLU A 65 3.61 2.86 14.90
N ILE A 66 3.76 3.62 13.82
CA ILE A 66 4.21 5.02 13.87
C ILE A 66 3.18 5.91 14.59
N ASN A 67 1.88 5.62 14.46
CA ASN A 67 0.84 6.29 15.26
C ASN A 67 1.05 6.04 16.76
N GLY A 68 1.38 4.81 17.16
CA GLY A 68 1.75 4.46 18.53
C GLY A 68 2.95 5.23 19.05
N GLU A 69 4.00 5.35 18.25
CA GLU A 69 5.19 6.15 18.59
C GLU A 69 4.86 7.65 18.73
N SER A 70 4.04 8.18 17.82
CA SER A 70 3.58 9.57 17.87
C SER A 70 2.78 9.87 19.15
N LEU A 71 1.97 8.92 19.63
CA LEU A 71 1.29 9.04 20.93
C LEU A 71 2.27 9.00 22.11
N ALA A 72 3.37 8.25 22.01
CA ALA A 72 4.43 8.26 23.02
C ALA A 72 5.16 9.62 23.05
N LEU A 73 5.39 10.23 21.88
CA LEU A 73 5.98 11.56 21.77
C LEU A 73 5.14 12.64 22.45
N ASP A 74 3.81 12.60 22.37
CA ASP A 74 2.94 13.56 23.11
C ASP A 74 3.19 13.49 24.63
N LYS A 75 3.37 12.28 25.16
CA LYS A 75 3.62 12.07 26.59
C LYS A 75 4.98 12.63 26.98
N ILE A 76 5.98 12.50 26.10
CA ILE A 76 7.32 13.06 26.30
C ILE A 76 7.26 14.59 26.25
N GLU A 77 6.61 15.17 25.25
CA GLU A 77 6.40 16.62 25.12
C GLU A 77 5.74 17.21 26.37
N SER A 78 4.65 16.59 26.83
CA SER A 78 3.94 17.01 28.04
C SER A 78 4.83 16.98 29.28
N LYS A 79 5.64 15.92 29.44
CA LYS A 79 6.60 15.82 30.53
C LYS A 79 7.69 16.89 30.43
N GLN A 80 8.25 17.11 29.24
CA GLN A 80 9.28 18.13 29.00
C GLN A 80 8.75 19.53 29.36
N LYS A 81 7.49 19.82 29.00
CA LYS A 81 6.83 21.09 29.35
C LYS A 81 6.69 21.28 30.86
N ILE A 82 6.30 20.24 31.60
CA ILE A 82 6.23 20.28 33.07
C ILE A 82 7.62 20.46 33.68
N LEU A 83 8.64 19.75 33.18
CA LEU A 83 10.02 19.86 33.62
C LEU A 83 10.59 21.27 33.38
N SER A 84 10.38 21.83 32.19
CA SER A 84 10.76 23.21 31.85
C SER A 84 10.09 24.22 32.79
N LEU A 85 8.79 24.05 33.06
CA LEU A 85 8.06 24.93 33.98
C LEU A 85 8.62 24.85 35.41
N ASN A 86 8.82 23.64 35.93
CA ASN A 86 9.39 23.44 37.27
C ASN A 86 10.79 24.04 37.39
N ALA A 87 11.63 23.85 36.37
CA ALA A 87 12.96 24.45 36.31
C ALA A 87 12.89 26.00 36.27
N SER A 88 11.92 26.56 35.54
CA SER A 88 11.70 28.00 35.47
C SER A 88 11.27 28.59 36.83
N ILE A 89 10.40 27.87 37.57
CA ILE A 89 9.96 28.25 38.91
C ILE A 89 11.14 28.22 39.90
N GLU A 90 11.94 27.15 39.90
CA GLU A 90 13.08 27.03 40.81
C GLU A 90 14.18 28.05 40.47
N ALA A 91 14.39 28.34 39.20
CA ALA A 91 15.29 29.39 38.76
C ALA A 91 14.82 30.78 39.24
N ALA A 92 13.52 31.07 39.18
CA ALA A 92 12.96 32.31 39.73
C ALA A 92 13.12 32.37 41.27
N ARG A 93 12.94 31.23 41.95
CA ARG A 93 13.11 31.12 43.41
C ARG A 93 14.53 31.36 43.87
N ALA A 94 15.52 30.93 43.08
CA ALA A 94 16.94 31.19 43.33
C ALA A 94 17.38 32.65 43.05
N GLY A 95 16.48 33.47 42.50
CA GLY A 95 16.72 34.90 42.25
C GLY A 95 17.92 35.15 41.33
N GLU A 96 18.84 36.00 41.76
CA GLU A 96 20.04 36.39 41.00
C GLU A 96 20.92 35.19 40.60
N PHE A 97 20.96 34.14 41.43
CA PHE A 97 21.74 32.91 41.21
C PHE A 97 21.07 31.96 40.21
N GLY A 98 19.76 32.10 39.98
CA GLY A 98 18.98 31.24 39.09
C GLY A 98 18.91 31.75 37.64
N ARG A 99 19.42 32.94 37.33
CA ARG A 99 19.25 33.56 35.99
C ARG A 99 19.75 32.68 34.84
N GLY A 100 20.90 32.02 34.98
CA GLY A 100 21.41 31.10 33.95
C GLY A 100 20.48 29.90 33.74
N PHE A 101 19.96 29.33 34.82
CA PHE A 101 18.99 28.23 34.76
C PHE A 101 17.64 28.67 34.17
N ALA A 102 17.22 29.91 34.39
CA ALA A 102 15.99 30.44 33.80
C ALA A 102 16.08 30.50 32.27
N VAL A 103 17.24 30.87 31.70
CA VAL A 103 17.45 30.85 30.25
C VAL A 103 17.37 29.43 29.71
N VAL A 104 18.06 28.47 30.35
CA VAL A 104 18.03 27.06 29.93
C VAL A 104 16.62 26.49 30.00
N ALA A 105 15.88 26.77 31.08
CA ALA A 105 14.52 26.30 31.26
C ALA A 105 13.57 26.85 30.17
N SER A 106 13.72 28.12 29.79
CA SER A 106 12.97 28.74 28.70
C SER A 106 13.28 28.10 27.34
N GLU A 107 14.56 27.90 27.00
CA GLU A 107 14.95 27.24 25.75
C GLU A 107 14.49 25.78 25.69
N PHE A 108 14.55 25.07 26.81
CA PHE A 108 14.02 23.71 26.92
C PHE A 108 12.50 23.65 26.72
N GLY A 109 11.77 24.66 27.22
CA GLY A 109 10.33 24.80 27.02
C GLY A 109 9.96 25.06 25.54
N LYS A 110 10.75 25.91 24.85
CA LYS A 110 10.59 26.14 23.41
C LYS A 110 10.84 24.87 22.59
N LEU A 111 11.88 24.09 22.94
CA LEU A 111 12.16 22.81 22.32
C LEU A 111 11.00 21.83 22.47
N ALA A 112 10.38 21.76 23.65
CA ALA A 112 9.19 20.93 23.88
C ALA A 112 8.03 21.34 22.96
N VAL A 113 7.71 22.64 22.88
CA VAL A 113 6.65 23.15 21.99
C VAL A 113 6.94 22.81 20.52
N ASN A 114 8.17 23.06 20.06
CA ASN A 114 8.57 22.76 18.69
C ASN A 114 8.48 21.25 18.38
N SER A 115 8.87 20.40 19.34
CA SER A 115 8.71 18.94 19.22
C SER A 115 7.24 18.53 19.09
N GLY A 116 6.34 19.18 19.82
CA GLY A 116 4.88 18.97 19.72
C GLY A 116 4.31 19.36 18.36
N GLU A 117 4.77 20.47 17.77
CA GLU A 117 4.35 20.92 16.44
C GLU A 117 4.80 19.95 15.33
N ILE A 118 6.03 19.45 15.42
CA ILE A 118 6.54 18.41 14.51
C ILE A 118 5.70 17.14 14.66
N ASN A 119 5.43 16.69 15.88
CA ASN A 119 4.62 15.51 16.14
C ASN A 119 3.19 15.64 15.60
N LYS A 120 2.60 16.84 15.70
CA LYS A 120 1.29 17.13 15.12
C LYS A 120 1.30 17.03 13.58
N SER A 121 2.40 17.45 12.96
CA SER A 121 2.59 17.32 11.51
C SER A 121 2.70 15.85 11.10
N ILE A 122 3.45 15.02 11.85
CA ILE A 122 3.53 13.57 11.65
C ILE A 122 2.13 12.95 11.70
N LYS A 123 1.32 13.24 12.74
CA LYS A 123 -0.06 12.73 12.83
C LYS A 123 -0.94 13.11 11.65
N THR A 124 -0.72 14.31 11.09
CA THR A 124 -1.47 14.77 9.92
C THR A 124 -1.09 13.94 8.70
N SER A 125 0.21 13.71 8.49
CA SER A 125 0.70 12.82 7.43
C SER A 125 0.22 11.38 7.59
N LEU A 126 0.21 10.83 8.81
CA LEU A 126 -0.29 9.49 9.09
C LEU A 126 -1.78 9.34 8.77
N LYS A 127 -2.60 10.36 9.09
CA LYS A 127 -4.02 10.37 8.70
C LYS A 127 -4.20 10.35 7.18
N SER A 128 -3.41 11.13 6.44
CA SER A 128 -3.44 11.11 4.98
C SER A 128 -3.02 9.75 4.43
N LEU A 129 -1.96 9.14 4.98
CA LEU A 129 -1.52 7.79 4.58
C LEU A 129 -2.59 6.73 4.85
N THR A 130 -3.26 6.82 6.00
CA THR A 130 -4.37 5.92 6.34
C THR A 130 -5.51 6.04 5.32
N SER A 131 -5.84 7.27 4.88
CA SER A 131 -6.84 7.49 3.82
C SER A 131 -6.42 6.82 2.50
N VAL A 132 -5.16 7.01 2.09
CA VAL A 132 -4.63 6.40 0.86
C VAL A 132 -4.66 4.88 0.92
N ILE A 133 -4.32 4.28 2.06
CA ILE A 133 -4.38 2.83 2.25
C ILE A 133 -5.83 2.33 2.13
N ASN A 134 -6.78 3.00 2.78
CA ASN A 134 -8.20 2.62 2.67
C ASN A 134 -8.71 2.71 1.22
N GLU A 135 -8.32 3.76 0.48
CA GLU A 135 -8.66 3.89 -0.94
C GLU A 135 -8.05 2.77 -1.80
N LEU A 136 -6.80 2.36 -1.50
CA LEU A 136 -6.15 1.25 -2.19
C LEU A 136 -6.80 -0.10 -1.87
N GLU A 137 -7.23 -0.32 -0.62
CA GLU A 137 -7.98 -1.52 -0.23
C GLU A 137 -9.33 -1.62 -0.93
N GLU A 138 -10.03 -0.48 -1.13
CA GLU A 138 -11.28 -0.45 -1.90
C GLU A 138 -11.06 -0.75 -3.38
N GLN A 139 -9.97 -0.27 -3.98
CA GLN A 139 -9.62 -0.52 -5.38
C GLN A 139 -9.13 -1.95 -5.64
N SER A 140 -8.59 -2.63 -4.62
CA SER A 140 -8.09 -4.00 -4.72
C SER A 140 -9.19 -5.06 -4.62
N LYS A 141 -10.40 -4.70 -4.17
CA LYS A 141 -11.58 -5.58 -4.08
C LYS A 141 -12.39 -5.61 -5.37
#